data_AF-A0A525C5M6-F1
#
_entry.id   AF-A0A525C5M6-F1
#
_cell.length_a   1.000
_cell.length_b   1.000
_cell.length_c   1.000
_cell.angle_alpha   90.00
_cell.angle_beta   90.00
_cell.angle_gamma   90.00
#
_symmetry.space_group_name_H-M   'P 1'
#
loop_
_entity.id
_entity.type
_entity.pdbx_description
1 polymer ?
#
loop_
_entity_poly.entity_id
_entity_poly.type
_entity_poly.pdbx_seq_one_letter_code
_entity_poly.pdbx_strand_id
1 'polypeptide(L)'
;MVLFNFFVIVASYVLVNTWNYNFADLISSTNKIHPQTYSASIACVINIPVSLYMAKNATHDSSGVIYGTIIPLSLFAIINTIQSYLLIRDENAK
;
A
#
# COMPACT_ATOMS: atom_id res chain seq x y z
N MET A 1 6.73 -3.28 -27.17
CA MET A 1 7.60 -3.26 -25.96
C MET A 1 7.04 -2.35 -24.85
N VAL A 2 6.61 -1.12 -25.15
CA VAL A 2 6.02 -0.18 -24.16
C VAL A 2 4.76 -0.73 -23.47
N LEU A 3 3.84 -1.34 -24.22
CA LEU A 3 2.60 -1.89 -23.67
C LEU A 3 2.84 -3.02 -22.65
N PHE A 4 3.82 -3.89 -22.91
CA PHE A 4 4.18 -5.00 -22.03
C PHE A 4 4.71 -4.49 -20.68
N ASN A 5 5.57 -3.47 -20.68
CA ASN A 5 6.06 -2.85 -19.45
C ASN A 5 4.92 -2.26 -18.62
N PHE A 6 3.95 -1.60 -19.26
CA PHE A 6 2.79 -1.07 -18.56
C PHE A 6 1.97 -2.16 -17.86
N PHE A 7 1.71 -3.29 -18.53
CA PHE A 7 1.02 -4.43 -17.92
C PHE A 7 1.77 -5.01 -16.71
N VAL A 8 3.09 -5.13 -16.79
CA VAL A 8 3.90 -5.62 -15.66
C VAL A 8 3.81 -4.68 -14.45
N ILE A 9 3.82 -3.36 -14.69
CA ILE A 9 3.71 -2.35 -13.64
C ILE A 9 2.33 -2.42 -12.97
N VAL A 10 1.26 -2.48 -13.76
CA VAL A 10 -0.11 -2.57 -13.24
C VAL A 10 -0.32 -3.90 -12.52
N ALA A 11 0.19 -5.02 -13.03
CA ALA A 11 0.10 -6.31 -12.37
C ALA A 11 0.80 -6.30 -11.00
N SER A 12 2.00 -5.70 -10.93
CA SER A 12 2.73 -5.52 -9.67
C SER A 12 1.94 -4.66 -8.68
N TYR A 13 1.35 -3.56 -9.16
CA TYR A 13 0.47 -2.71 -8.36
C TYR A 13 -0.73 -3.50 -7.81
N VAL A 14 -1.41 -4.28 -8.64
CA VAL A 14 -2.57 -5.09 -8.22
C VAL A 14 -2.17 -6.09 -7.13
N LEU A 15 -1.02 -6.76 -7.25
CA LEU A 15 -0.56 -7.70 -6.23
C LEU A 15 -0.34 -7.02 -4.87
N VAL A 16 0.38 -5.89 -4.86
CA VAL A 16 0.66 -5.14 -3.63
C VAL A 16 -0.62 -4.54 -3.05
N ASN A 17 -1.53 -4.07 -3.90
CA ASN A 17 -2.79 -3.49 -3.48
C ASN A 17 -3.72 -4.54 -2.86
N THR A 18 -3.87 -5.71 -3.49
CA THR A 18 -4.65 -6.83 -2.95
C THR A 18 -4.10 -7.31 -1.62
N TRP A 19 -2.77 -7.38 -1.47
CA TRP A 19 -2.15 -7.69 -0.19
C TRP A 19 -2.57 -6.68 0.89
N ASN A 20 -2.39 -5.38 0.63
CA ASN A 20 -2.81 -4.34 1.57
C ASN A 20 -4.27 -4.43 1.97
N TYR A 21 -5.15 -4.68 0.99
CA TYR A 21 -6.59 -4.78 1.21
C TYR A 21 -6.94 -5.93 2.15
N ASN A 22 -6.34 -7.11 1.95
CA ASN A 22 -6.59 -8.27 2.82
C ASN A 22 -6.21 -7.99 4.28
N PHE A 23 -5.05 -7.37 4.54
CA PHE A 23 -4.63 -7.05 5.92
C PHE A 23 -5.42 -5.90 6.53
N ALA A 24 -5.80 -4.91 5.71
CA ALA A 24 -6.68 -3.84 6.12
C ALA A 24 -8.05 -4.40 6.55
N ASP A 25 -8.64 -5.30 5.76
CA ASP A 25 -9.92 -5.93 6.10
C ASP A 25 -9.81 -6.77 7.38
N LEU A 26 -8.72 -7.52 7.56
CA LEU A 26 -8.44 -8.25 8.81
C LEU A 26 -8.40 -7.31 10.02
N ILE A 27 -7.66 -6.20 9.94
CA ILE A 27 -7.57 -5.23 11.04
C ILE A 27 -8.95 -4.60 11.30
N SER A 28 -9.68 -4.23 10.24
CA SER A 28 -11.02 -3.63 10.35
C SER A 28 -12.02 -4.57 11.02
N SER A 29 -11.89 -5.88 10.79
CA SER A 29 -12.77 -6.91 11.35
C SER A 29 -12.63 -7.07 12.86
N THR A 30 -11.50 -6.63 13.45
CA THR A 30 -11.22 -6.72 14.88
C THR A 30 -11.84 -5.57 15.70
N ASN A 31 -12.72 -4.74 15.11
CA ASN A 31 -13.32 -3.53 15.70
C ASN A 31 -12.30 -2.46 16.17
N LYS A 32 -11.00 -2.66 15.91
CA LYS A 32 -9.94 -1.69 16.19
C LYS A 32 -9.78 -0.75 14.99
N ILE A 33 -10.75 0.15 14.81
CA ILE A 33 -10.82 1.06 13.66
C ILE A 33 -9.70 2.14 13.72
N HIS A 34 -9.36 2.60 14.92
CA HIS A 34 -8.38 3.68 15.14
C HIS A 34 -7.00 3.49 14.47
N PRO A 35 -6.28 2.36 14.64
CA PRO A 35 -4.97 2.17 14.03
C PRO A 35 -5.02 2.15 12.49
N GLN A 36 -6.11 1.64 11.91
CA GLN A 36 -6.29 1.59 10.46
C GLN A 36 -6.64 2.95 9.85
N THR A 37 -7.47 3.75 10.51
CA THR A 37 -7.80 5.11 10.03
C THR A 37 -6.56 6.00 10.03
N TYR A 38 -5.72 5.89 11.05
CA TYR A 38 -4.46 6.63 11.12
C TYR A 38 -3.46 6.19 10.05
N SER A 39 -3.29 4.88 9.85
CA SER A 39 -2.41 4.35 8.79
C SER A 39 -2.90 4.76 7.40
N ALA A 40 -4.20 4.66 7.11
CA ALA A 40 -4.77 5.08 5.83
C ALA A 40 -4.61 6.58 5.56
N SER A 41 -4.77 7.42 6.58
CA SER A 41 -4.59 8.87 6.46
C SER A 41 -3.15 9.23 6.12
N ILE A 42 -2.19 8.64 6.83
CA ILE A 42 -0.76 8.82 6.53
C ILE A 42 -0.43 8.29 5.13
N ALA A 43 -1.01 7.16 4.74
CA ALA A 43 -0.83 6.58 3.41
C ALA A 43 -1.25 7.54 2.33
N CYS A 44 -2.41 8.17 2.46
CA CYS A 44 -2.91 9.13 1.50
C CYS A 44 -1.98 10.35 1.39
N VAL A 45 -1.55 10.90 2.53
CA VAL A 45 -0.67 12.08 2.59
C VAL A 45 0.71 11.79 1.99
N ILE A 46 1.27 10.60 2.18
CA ILE A 46 2.58 10.22 1.63
C ILE A 46 2.47 9.84 0.14
N ASN A 47 1.37 9.20 -0.27
CA ASN A 47 1.23 8.68 -1.62
C ASN A 47 1.20 9.78 -2.69
N ILE A 48 0.46 10.87 -2.43
CA ILE A 48 0.31 11.99 -3.37
C ILE A 48 1.67 12.66 -3.71
N PRO A 49 2.50 13.11 -2.75
CA PRO A 49 3.78 13.76 -3.06
C PRO A 49 4.79 12.81 -3.69
N VAL A 50 4.83 11.53 -3.28
CA VAL A 50 5.74 10.54 -3.86
C VAL A 50 5.34 10.24 -5.32
N SER A 51 4.04 10.11 -5.59
CA SER A 51 3.50 9.95 -6.95
C SER A 51 3.80 11.15 -7.83
N LEU A 52 3.65 12.38 -7.31
CA LEU A 52 4.00 13.61 -8.04
C LEU A 52 5.51 13.74 -8.29
N TYR A 53 6.35 13.35 -7.33
CA TYR A 53 7.80 13.37 -7.48
C TYR A 53 8.26 12.39 -8.55
N MET A 54 7.75 11.16 -8.53
CA MET A 54 8.06 10.16 -9.56
C MET A 54 7.53 10.54 -10.93
N ALA A 55 6.34 11.14 -11.03
CA ALA A 55 5.80 11.61 -12.29
C ALA A 55 6.60 12.78 -12.93
N LYS A 56 7.25 13.61 -12.12
CA LYS A 56 8.05 14.75 -12.61
C LYS A 56 9.50 14.37 -12.96
N ASN A 57 10.08 13.41 -12.26
CA ASN A 57 11.50 13.08 -12.37
C ASN A 57 11.77 11.80 -13.16
N ALA A 58 10.80 10.89 -13.27
CA ALA A 58 10.94 9.76 -14.16
C ALA A 58 10.70 10.25 -15.58
N THR A 59 11.65 9.97 -16.48
CA THR A 59 11.50 10.05 -17.94
C THR A 59 10.38 9.16 -18.52
N HIS A 60 9.59 8.56 -17.64
CA HIS A 60 8.48 7.68 -17.91
C HIS A 60 7.21 8.52 -17.81
N ASP A 61 6.37 8.42 -18.84
CA ASP A 61 5.06 9.04 -19.00
C ASP A 61 4.10 8.73 -17.81
N SER A 62 2.78 8.75 -18.01
CA SER A 62 1.76 8.34 -17.00
C SER A 62 2.08 7.11 -16.11
N SER A 63 2.96 6.19 -16.51
CA SER A 63 3.45 5.07 -15.70
C SER A 63 4.28 5.47 -14.47
N GLY A 64 4.90 6.66 -14.45
CA GLY A 64 5.65 7.17 -13.29
C GLY A 64 4.78 7.33 -12.03
N VAL A 65 3.49 7.65 -12.21
CA VAL A 65 2.51 7.73 -11.11
C VAL A 65 2.32 6.36 -10.45
N ILE A 66 2.22 5.30 -11.25
CA ILE A 66 1.97 3.94 -10.73
C ILE A 66 3.17 3.47 -9.91
N TYR A 67 4.40 3.72 -10.37
CA TYR A 67 5.60 3.44 -9.58
C TYR A 67 5.65 4.24 -8.27
N GLY A 68 5.30 5.52 -8.34
CA GLY A 68 5.18 6.38 -7.16
C GLY A 68 4.08 5.95 -6.19
N THR A 69 3.10 5.17 -6.64
CA THR A 69 2.03 4.60 -5.80
C THR A 69 2.47 3.26 -5.18
N ILE A 70 3.21 2.42 -5.93
CA ILE A 70 3.69 1.11 -5.46
C ILE A 70 4.63 1.26 -4.27
N ILE A 71 5.53 2.25 -4.26
CA ILE A 71 6.52 2.44 -3.18
C ILE A 71 5.84 2.69 -1.81
N PRO A 72 4.93 3.68 -1.67
CA PRO A 72 4.14 3.87 -0.45
C PRO A 72 3.33 2.62 -0.08
N LEU A 73 2.64 2.01 -1.05
CA LEU A 73 1.83 0.81 -0.81
C LEU A 73 2.66 -0.36 -0.26
N SER A 74 3.91 -0.50 -0.70
CA SER A 74 4.82 -1.54 -0.21
C SER A 74 5.21 -1.30 1.25
N LEU A 75 5.43 -0.05 1.65
CA LEU A 75 5.67 0.30 3.06
C LEU A 75 4.44 0.01 3.92
N PHE A 76 3.25 0.37 3.43
CA PHE A 76 2.00 0.08 4.12
C PHE A 76 1.68 -1.42 4.20
N ALA A 77 2.07 -2.20 3.19
CA ALA A 77 1.93 -3.66 3.21
C ALA A 77 2.67 -4.25 4.41
N ILE A 78 3.90 -3.80 4.66
CA ILE A 78 4.73 -4.25 5.79
C ILE A 78 4.09 -3.82 7.11
N ILE A 79 3.69 -2.55 7.23
CA ILE A 79 3.07 -2.01 8.44
C ILE A 79 1.78 -2.77 8.79
N ASN A 80 0.89 -2.98 7.82
CA ASN A 80 -0.36 -3.69 8.03
C ASN A 80 -0.12 -5.16 8.43
N THR A 81 0.87 -5.83 7.81
CA THR A 81 1.23 -7.21 8.18
C THR A 81 1.74 -7.30 9.62
N ILE A 82 2.61 -6.37 10.03
CA ILE A 82 3.11 -6.29 11.41
C ILE A 82 1.97 -6.04 12.40
N GLN A 83 1.07 -5.10 12.08
CA GLN A 83 -0.08 -4.80 12.93
C GLN A 83 -0.97 -6.03 13.10
N SER A 84 -1.29 -6.74 12.03
CA SER A 84 -2.07 -7.97 12.11
C SER A 84 -1.38 -9.07 12.91
N TYR A 85 -0.05 -9.23 12.77
CA TYR A 85 0.71 -10.18 13.57
C TYR A 85 0.66 -9.85 15.08
N LEU A 86 0.82 -8.58 15.43
CA LEU A 86 0.70 -8.12 16.82
C LEU A 86 -0.72 -8.34 17.36
N LEU A 87 -1.74 -8.10 16.55
CA LEU A 87 -3.15 -8.33 16.91
C LEU A 87 -3.43 -9.80 17.23
N ILE A 88 -3.02 -10.71 16.34
CA ILE A 88 -3.18 -12.16 16.55
C ILE A 88 -2.43 -12.62 17.79
N ARG A 89 -1.21 -12.10 18.02
CA ARG A 89 -0.41 -12.46 19.19
C ARG A 89 -1.05 -11.98 20.51
N ASP A 90 -1.63 -10.79 20.52
CA ASP A 90 -2.33 -10.22 21.68
C ASP A 90 -3.61 -11.00 22.01
N GLU A 91 -4.34 -11.48 20.99
CA GLU A 91 -5.50 -12.36 21.20
C GLU A 91 -5.12 -13.73 21.77
N ASN A 92 -4.00 -14.33 21.33
CA ASN A 92 -3.50 -15.60 21.86
C ASN A 92 -2.93 -15.50 23.30
N ALA A 93 -2.71 -14.27 23.80
CA ALA A 93 -2.18 -14.04 25.15
C ALA A 93 -3.29 -13.90 26.21
N LYS A 94 -4.58 -13.91 25.80
CA LYS A 94 -5.75 -13.94 26.68
C LYS A 94 -6.26 -15.36 26.86
#